data_AF-A0A847M0K8-F1
#
_entry.id   AF-A0A847M0K8-F1
#
_cell.length_a   1.000
_cell.length_b   1.000
_cell.length_c   1.000
_cell.angle_alpha   90.00
_cell.angle_beta   90.00
_cell.angle_gamma   90.00
#
_symmetry.space_group_name_H-M   'P 1'
#
loop_
_entity.id
_entity.type
_entity.pdbx_description
1 polymer ?
#
loop_
_entity_poly.entity_id
_entity_poly.type
_entity_poly.pdbx_seq_one_letter_code
_entity_poly.pdbx_strand_id
1 'polypeptide(L)'
;MIGAFHIRRFLRQFRTRFVSLQQVPLLTYQLSRLRSETPSLYRCIGTIEAVSDEGLLWVRSEGLTVAVSMNRAQIFLVPLEHSQDGVLQPLKWRQFPLVLEGSQVYIAGPYCFKENRPLFCGTGEDPLLVLLFDGNAETLVYRVLAAARQPNEYWNGITPYSLALGVFSELLLAASYSGRPALRLAVLMALTAVLIPMLPLLPPGVLFTSFYRRWWRRARQYRSYRDVLAFIHQHEQSARPVDFLPASDTGVNEHTYNNRSLLLLGYAIFAAGFGIVLNILVVLFVLRSLFF
;
A
#
# COMPACT_ATOMS: atom_id res chain seq x y z
N MET A 1 -4.69 -9.72 -12.70
CA MET A 1 -4.80 -10.21 -11.29
C MET A 1 -3.47 -10.17 -10.54
N ILE A 2 -2.37 -10.68 -11.10
CA ILE A 2 -1.06 -10.80 -10.42
C ILE A 2 -0.57 -9.48 -9.79
N GLY A 3 -0.73 -8.35 -10.48
CA GLY A 3 -0.32 -7.04 -9.95
C GLY A 3 -1.02 -6.63 -8.64
N ALA A 4 -2.31 -6.97 -8.47
CA ALA A 4 -3.04 -6.65 -7.25
C ALA A 4 -2.53 -7.45 -6.04
N PHE A 5 -2.18 -8.72 -6.25
CA PHE A 5 -1.58 -9.57 -5.22
C PHE A 5 -0.18 -9.08 -4.83
N HIS A 6 0.63 -8.68 -5.82
CA HIS A 6 1.97 -8.17 -5.58
C HIS A 6 1.95 -6.91 -4.70
N ILE A 7 1.10 -5.94 -5.04
CA ILE A 7 1.03 -4.67 -4.28
C ILE A 7 0.43 -4.89 -2.89
N ARG A 8 -0.58 -5.75 -2.75
CA ARG A 8 -1.11 -6.14 -1.44
C ARG A 8 -0.02 -6.73 -0.54
N ARG A 9 0.79 -7.65 -1.07
CA ARG A 9 1.89 -8.29 -0.33
C ARG A 9 2.92 -7.25 0.08
N PHE A 10 3.35 -6.41 -0.86
CA PHE A 10 4.32 -5.34 -0.62
C PHE A 10 3.87 -4.39 0.50
N LEU A 11 2.65 -3.86 0.43
CA LEU A 11 2.12 -2.93 1.44
C LEU A 11 1.85 -3.60 2.80
N ARG A 12 1.55 -4.90 2.81
CA ARG A 12 1.46 -5.67 4.07
C ARG A 12 2.84 -5.79 4.71
N GLN A 13 3.85 -6.18 3.94
CA GLN A 13 5.23 -6.28 4.42
C GLN A 13 5.75 -4.92 4.92
N PHE A 14 5.49 -3.85 4.16
CA PHE A 14 5.83 -2.49 4.56
C PHE A 14 5.22 -2.11 5.92
N ARG A 15 3.91 -2.33 6.12
CA ARG A 15 3.23 -1.98 7.39
C ARG A 15 3.77 -2.79 8.56
N THR A 16 3.92 -4.09 8.40
CA THR A 16 4.49 -4.97 9.45
C THR A 16 5.88 -4.50 9.85
N ARG A 17 6.72 -4.18 8.85
CA ARG A 17 8.07 -3.69 9.08
C ARG A 17 8.09 -2.31 9.73
N PHE A 18 7.28 -1.38 9.27
CA PHE A 18 7.17 -0.05 9.86
C PHE A 18 6.75 -0.12 11.34
N VAL A 19 5.75 -0.95 11.68
CA VAL A 19 5.33 -1.17 13.07
C VAL A 19 6.46 -1.76 13.90
N SER A 20 7.19 -2.76 13.39
CA SER A 20 8.34 -3.33 14.11
C SER A 20 9.44 -2.29 14.37
N LEU A 21 9.69 -1.40 13.41
CA LEU A 21 10.68 -0.34 13.55
C LEU A 21 10.26 0.69 14.62
N GLN A 22 8.96 0.89 14.88
CA GLN A 22 8.51 1.80 15.95
C GLN A 22 8.87 1.32 17.36
N GLN A 23 9.25 0.06 17.56
CA GLN A 23 9.69 -0.47 18.86
C GLN A 23 11.18 -0.26 19.11
N VAL A 24 11.93 0.11 18.07
CA VAL A 24 13.39 0.30 18.12
C VAL A 24 13.74 1.63 18.79
N PRO A 25 14.82 1.75 19.58
CA PRO A 25 15.20 3.02 20.23
C PRO A 25 15.51 4.14 19.22
N LEU A 26 15.24 5.38 19.64
CA LEU A 26 15.73 6.58 18.95
C LEU A 26 17.26 6.67 19.13
N LEU A 27 17.96 7.06 18.07
CA LEU A 27 19.40 7.23 18.09
C LEU A 27 19.74 8.48 18.90
N THR A 28 20.29 8.28 20.09
CA THR A 28 20.85 9.34 20.93
C THR A 28 22.36 9.45 20.71
N TYR A 29 22.96 10.59 21.03
CA TYR A 29 24.41 10.79 20.98
C TYR A 29 25.19 9.66 21.68
N GLN A 30 24.74 9.23 22.86
CA GLN A 30 25.37 8.13 23.60
C GLN A 30 25.36 6.81 22.80
N LEU A 31 24.24 6.47 22.17
CA LEU A 31 24.09 5.27 21.35
C LEU A 31 24.93 5.36 20.07
N SER A 32 25.07 6.56 19.48
CA SER A 32 25.89 6.78 18.29
C SER A 32 27.39 6.53 18.53
N ARG A 33 27.87 6.68 19.78
CA ARG A 33 29.26 6.41 20.14
C ARG A 33 29.55 4.94 20.41
N LEU A 34 28.52 4.12 20.61
CA LEU A 34 28.71 2.69 20.83
C LEU A 34 29.17 2.04 19.53
N ARG A 35 30.43 1.59 19.53
CA ARG A 35 30.98 0.85 18.40
C ARG A 35 30.47 -0.59 18.48
N SER A 36 29.53 -0.91 17.59
CA SER A 36 29.05 -2.27 17.40
C SER A 36 29.57 -2.81 16.08
N GLU A 37 30.15 -4.00 16.09
CA GLU A 37 30.56 -4.70 14.87
C GLU A 37 29.34 -5.20 14.08
N THR A 38 28.27 -5.54 14.78
CA THR A 38 27.00 -5.94 14.16
C THR A 38 26.09 -4.72 13.97
N PRO A 39 25.41 -4.61 12.82
CA PRO A 39 24.47 -3.52 12.59
C PRO A 39 23.28 -3.64 13.55
N SER A 40 23.08 -2.63 14.39
CA SER A 40 21.91 -2.53 15.26
C SER A 40 20.85 -1.65 14.62
N LEU A 41 19.59 -1.92 14.94
CA LEU A 41 18.47 -1.11 14.44
C LEU A 41 18.33 0.13 15.30
N TYR A 42 18.18 1.30 14.67
CA TYR A 42 17.80 2.54 15.33
C TYR A 42 16.76 3.31 14.51
N ARG A 43 16.11 4.27 15.17
CA ARG A 43 15.29 5.30 14.53
C ARG A 43 15.92 6.67 14.71
N CYS A 44 15.70 7.57 13.77
CA CYS A 44 16.15 8.95 13.83
C CYS A 44 15.07 9.84 13.23
N ILE A 45 14.74 10.94 13.91
CA ILE A 45 13.79 11.95 13.44
C ILE A 45 14.55 13.27 13.44
N GLY A 46 14.55 13.96 12.31
CA GLY A 46 15.34 15.17 12.19
C GLY A 46 15.00 15.97 10.95
N THR A 47 15.91 16.87 10.61
CA THR A 47 15.81 17.74 9.43
C THR A 47 16.98 17.46 8.49
N ILE A 48 16.72 17.52 7.19
CA ILE A 48 17.77 17.38 6.18
C ILE A 48 18.66 18.63 6.25
N GLU A 49 19.96 18.40 6.46
CA GLU A 49 20.97 19.47 6.55
C GLU A 49 21.72 19.61 5.22
N ALA A 50 22.16 18.50 4.64
CA ALA A 50 22.88 18.52 3.37
C ALA A 50 22.70 17.20 2.60
N VAL A 51 22.79 17.29 1.28
CA VAL A 51 22.79 16.14 0.35
C VAL A 51 24.15 16.10 -0.34
N SER A 52 24.84 14.96 -0.27
CA SER A 52 26.10 14.73 -0.99
C SER A 52 25.86 13.92 -2.26
N ASP A 53 26.61 14.27 -3.31
CA ASP A 53 26.60 13.59 -4.61
C ASP A 53 27.00 12.11 -4.52
N GLU A 54 27.71 11.71 -3.46
CA GLU A 54 28.12 10.32 -3.20
C GLU A 54 26.99 9.42 -2.67
N GLY A 55 25.75 9.92 -2.61
CA GLY A 55 24.61 9.15 -2.08
C GLY A 55 24.54 9.13 -0.56
N LEU A 56 25.09 10.15 0.09
CA LEU A 56 25.00 10.37 1.53
C LEU A 56 24.05 11.54 1.81
N LEU A 57 23.17 11.33 2.77
CA LEU A 57 22.26 12.34 3.29
C LEU A 57 22.68 12.67 4.73
N TRP A 58 22.86 13.94 5.03
CA TRP A 58 23.15 14.42 6.38
C TRP A 58 21.87 14.89 7.04
N VAL A 59 21.58 14.31 8.20
CA VAL A 59 20.35 14.59 8.95
C VAL A 59 20.71 15.08 10.34
N ARG A 60 20.19 16.25 10.69
CA ARG A 60 20.32 16.83 12.02
C ARG A 60 19.14 16.41 12.87
N SER A 61 19.43 15.67 13.93
CA SER A 61 18.52 15.24 14.99
C SER A 61 18.93 15.93 16.30
N GLU A 62 18.09 15.87 17.33
CA GLU A 62 18.33 16.55 18.62
C GLU A 62 19.76 16.31 19.16
N GLY A 63 20.63 17.33 19.02
CA GLY A 63 22.01 17.31 19.50
C GLY A 63 23.01 16.46 18.72
N LEU A 64 22.65 15.94 17.54
CA LEU A 64 23.54 15.09 16.74
C LEU A 64 23.26 15.18 15.23
N THR A 65 24.31 15.11 14.43
CA THR A 65 24.20 15.00 12.97
C THR A 65 24.59 13.59 12.54
N VAL A 66 23.72 12.93 11.78
CA VAL A 66 23.93 11.55 11.32
C VAL A 66 24.14 11.52 9.82
N ALA A 67 25.11 10.71 9.39
CA ALA A 67 25.27 10.34 8.01
C ALA A 67 24.33 9.18 7.65
N VAL A 68 23.68 9.26 6.51
CA VAL A 68 22.69 8.30 6.05
C VAL A 68 23.06 7.87 4.64
N SER A 69 23.44 6.61 4.47
CA SER A 69 23.69 6.05 3.15
C SER A 69 22.38 5.72 2.46
N MET A 70 22.16 6.33 1.30
CA MET A 70 20.94 6.14 0.51
C MET A 70 21.04 4.92 -0.41
N ASN A 71 22.15 4.18 -0.34
CA ASN A 71 22.29 2.91 -1.02
C ASN A 71 21.33 1.88 -0.41
N ARG A 72 20.48 1.29 -1.25
CA ARG A 72 19.39 0.36 -0.85
C ARG A 72 18.38 0.97 0.13
N ALA A 73 18.23 2.29 0.14
CA ALA A 73 17.17 2.96 0.90
C ALA A 73 15.83 2.91 0.15
N GLN A 74 14.76 2.73 0.90
CA GLN A 74 13.38 2.87 0.45
C GLN A 74 12.87 4.24 0.92
N ILE A 75 12.67 5.14 -0.04
CA ILE A 75 12.29 6.53 0.22
C ILE A 75 10.81 6.71 -0.10
N PHE A 76 10.05 7.28 0.83
CA PHE A 76 8.65 7.62 0.61
C PHE A 76 8.34 9.04 1.05
N LEU A 77 7.47 9.71 0.29
CA LEU A 77 6.82 10.95 0.70
C LEU A 77 5.52 10.62 1.45
N VAL A 78 5.40 11.15 2.66
CA VAL A 78 4.20 11.03 3.49
C VAL A 78 3.21 12.13 3.08
N PRO A 79 1.94 11.80 2.83
CA PRO A 79 0.94 12.81 2.46
C PRO A 79 0.70 13.79 3.61
N LEU A 80 0.34 15.04 3.29
CA LEU A 80 0.02 16.09 4.26
C LEU A 80 -1.03 15.64 5.29
N GLU A 81 -0.98 16.25 6.47
CA GLU A 81 -1.74 15.88 7.68
C GLU A 81 -3.27 15.86 7.50
N HIS A 82 -3.80 16.53 6.47
CA HIS A 82 -5.23 16.62 6.18
C HIS A 82 -5.68 15.85 4.93
N SER A 83 -4.77 15.11 4.29
CA SER A 83 -5.08 14.38 3.05
C SER A 83 -5.78 13.06 3.34
N GLN A 84 -7.12 13.05 3.23
CA GLN A 84 -7.94 11.85 3.47
C GLN A 84 -7.72 10.72 2.45
N ASP A 85 -7.26 11.06 1.25
CA ASP A 85 -6.95 10.11 0.17
C ASP A 85 -5.43 10.02 -0.11
N GLY A 86 -4.61 10.52 0.83
CA GLY A 86 -3.15 10.51 0.73
C GLY A 86 -2.59 9.09 0.61
N VAL A 87 -1.61 8.93 -0.27
CA VAL A 87 -0.91 7.67 -0.50
C VAL A 87 0.57 7.91 -0.32
N LEU A 88 1.28 6.93 0.23
CA LEU A 88 2.74 6.96 0.24
C LEU A 88 3.26 6.98 -1.19
N GLN A 89 3.98 8.03 -1.55
CA GLN A 89 4.58 8.12 -2.88
C GLN A 89 6.02 7.64 -2.80
N PRO A 90 6.40 6.56 -3.51
CA PRO A 90 7.79 6.13 -3.55
C PRO A 90 8.62 7.15 -4.33
N LEU A 91 9.76 7.55 -3.76
CA LEU A 91 10.69 8.47 -4.39
C LEU A 91 11.97 7.72 -4.78
N LYS A 92 12.50 8.00 -5.97
CA LYS A 92 13.84 7.50 -6.35
C LYS A 92 14.90 8.48 -5.85
N TRP A 93 16.05 7.97 -5.41
CA TRP A 93 17.18 8.83 -4.99
C TRP A 93 17.56 9.88 -6.04
N ARG A 94 17.51 9.54 -7.34
CA ARG A 94 17.78 10.51 -8.44
C ARG A 94 16.81 11.69 -8.48
N GLN A 95 15.63 11.56 -7.88
CA GLN A 95 14.60 12.61 -7.78
C GLN A 95 14.66 13.34 -6.43
N PHE A 96 15.50 12.88 -5.51
CA PHE A 96 15.71 13.44 -4.18
C PHE A 96 16.39 14.83 -4.16
N PRO A 97 17.22 15.25 -5.13
CA PRO A 97 17.84 16.59 -5.09
C PRO A 97 16.86 17.78 -5.14
N LEU A 98 15.56 17.51 -5.38
CA LEU A 98 14.49 18.51 -5.32
C LEU A 98 13.89 18.68 -3.92
N VAL A 99 14.31 17.87 -2.94
CA VAL A 99 13.87 17.94 -1.54
C VAL A 99 14.71 18.99 -0.83
N LEU A 100 14.04 20.05 -0.39
CA LEU A 100 14.64 21.25 0.18
C LEU A 100 15.37 20.95 1.50
N GLU A 101 16.53 21.57 1.70
CA GLU A 101 17.15 21.71 3.02
C GLU A 101 16.11 22.16 4.05
N GLY A 102 16.15 21.59 5.25
CA GLY A 102 15.17 21.85 6.31
C GLY A 102 13.90 20.99 6.27
N SER A 103 13.69 20.16 5.24
CA SER A 103 12.58 19.19 5.22
C SER A 103 12.72 18.17 6.36
N GLN A 104 11.59 17.80 6.99
CA GLN A 104 11.62 16.81 8.06
C GLN A 104 11.73 15.40 7.48
N VAL A 105 12.54 14.59 8.15
CA VAL A 105 12.83 13.23 7.72
C VAL A 105 12.80 12.28 8.92
N TYR A 106 12.18 11.13 8.68
CA TYR A 106 12.17 10.00 9.60
C TYR A 106 12.96 8.87 8.95
N ILE A 107 13.95 8.37 9.68
CA ILE A 107 14.84 7.29 9.23
C ILE A 107 14.73 6.15 10.22
N ALA A 108 14.59 4.94 9.71
CA ALA A 108 14.57 3.74 10.54
C ALA A 108 15.24 2.57 9.83
N GLY A 109 16.11 1.88 10.55
CA GLY A 109 16.79 0.71 10.04
C GLY A 109 18.18 0.52 10.63
N PRO A 110 19.03 -0.26 9.95
CA PRO A 110 20.35 -0.61 10.44
C PRO A 110 21.29 0.59 10.53
N TYR A 111 22.07 0.63 11.61
CA TYR A 111 23.14 1.59 11.85
C TYR A 111 24.47 0.84 11.83
N CYS A 112 25.28 1.13 10.81
CA CYS A 112 26.54 0.47 10.54
C CYS A 112 27.71 1.38 10.88
N PHE A 113 28.85 0.78 11.18
CA PHE A 113 30.14 1.46 11.17
C PHE A 113 30.88 1.12 9.86
N LYS A 114 31.02 2.08 8.95
CA LYS A 114 31.74 1.91 7.66
C LYS A 114 32.75 3.03 7.49
N GLU A 115 33.93 2.73 6.95
CA GLU A 115 34.96 3.76 6.65
C GLU A 115 35.30 4.64 7.87
N ASN A 116 35.35 4.02 9.05
CA ASN A 116 35.60 4.70 10.33
C ASN A 116 34.55 5.76 10.73
N ARG A 117 33.36 5.74 10.14
CA ARG A 117 32.22 6.61 10.49
C ARG A 117 30.95 5.79 10.76
N PRO A 118 30.17 6.16 11.80
CA PRO A 118 28.88 5.53 12.03
C PRO A 118 27.82 6.17 11.12
N LEU A 119 27.02 5.34 10.44
CA LEU A 119 26.00 5.79 9.48
C LEU A 119 24.80 4.84 9.40
N PHE A 120 23.64 5.37 9.03
CA PHE A 120 22.50 4.54 8.65
C PHE A 120 22.76 3.88 7.30
N CYS A 121 22.51 2.58 7.21
CA CYS A 121 22.85 1.75 6.05
C CYS A 121 21.68 0.83 5.67
N GLY A 122 21.41 0.67 4.37
CA GLY A 122 20.56 -0.41 3.88
C GLY A 122 21.35 -1.70 3.73
N THR A 123 20.92 -2.79 4.37
CA THR A 123 21.44 -4.14 4.12
C THR A 123 20.57 -4.86 3.09
N GLY A 124 21.01 -6.04 2.61
CA GLY A 124 20.21 -6.84 1.68
C GLY A 124 18.93 -7.40 2.30
N GLU A 125 19.00 -7.75 3.59
CA GLU A 125 17.87 -8.27 4.36
C GLU A 125 17.01 -7.12 4.92
N ASP A 126 17.64 -6.06 5.40
CA ASP A 126 16.99 -4.88 5.97
C ASP A 126 17.29 -3.61 5.18
N PRO A 127 16.45 -3.26 4.19
CA PRO A 127 16.61 -2.00 3.47
C PRO A 127 16.33 -0.80 4.38
N LEU A 128 17.09 0.28 4.28
CA LEU A 128 16.87 1.46 5.12
C LEU A 128 15.53 2.11 4.78
N LEU A 129 14.68 2.43 5.76
CA LEU A 129 13.44 3.17 5.54
C LEU A 129 13.67 4.66 5.75
N VAL A 130 13.32 5.46 4.75
CA VAL A 130 13.40 6.93 4.80
C VAL A 130 12.04 7.51 4.44
N LEU A 131 11.46 8.30 5.32
CA LEU A 131 10.17 8.95 5.14
C LEU A 131 10.38 10.47 5.19
N LEU A 132 9.97 11.14 4.12
CA LEU A 132 9.89 12.60 4.06
C LEU A 132 8.49 13.02 4.47
N PHE A 133 8.38 13.95 5.41
CA PHE A 133 7.09 14.38 5.91
C PHE A 133 7.11 15.86 6.27
N ASP A 134 5.90 16.44 6.31
CA ASP A 134 5.66 17.78 6.83
C ASP A 134 4.65 17.70 7.96
N GLY A 135 4.83 18.49 9.03
CA GLY A 135 3.88 18.63 10.13
C GLY A 135 4.38 18.08 11.46
N ASN A 136 3.47 17.62 12.32
CA ASN A 136 3.85 17.07 13.63
C ASN A 136 4.41 15.63 13.49
N ALA A 137 5.55 15.36 14.13
CA ALA A 137 6.16 14.02 14.19
C ALA A 137 5.30 13.01 14.98
N GLU A 138 4.49 13.47 15.94
CA GLU A 138 3.60 12.60 16.72
C GLU A 138 2.50 11.97 15.86
N THR A 139 2.02 12.69 14.83
CA THR A 139 0.97 12.20 13.94
C THR A 139 1.51 11.38 12.78
N LEU A 140 2.84 11.35 12.60
CA LEU A 140 3.54 10.66 11.51
C LEU A 140 3.15 9.19 11.42
N VAL A 141 3.16 8.47 12.55
CA VAL A 141 2.89 7.03 12.58
C VAL A 141 1.49 6.74 12.06
N TYR A 142 0.48 7.51 12.50
CA TYR A 142 -0.90 7.36 12.07
C TYR A 142 -1.07 7.67 10.58
N ARG A 143 -0.42 8.73 10.10
CA ARG A 143 -0.43 9.13 8.69
C ARG A 143 0.20 8.07 7.80
N VAL A 144 1.34 7.51 8.21
CA VAL A 144 2.04 6.46 7.45
C VAL A 144 1.20 5.18 7.42
N LEU A 145 0.62 4.76 8.54
CA LEU A 145 -0.23 3.56 8.58
C LEU A 145 -1.49 3.72 7.72
N ALA A 146 -2.10 4.91 7.71
CA ALA A 146 -3.24 5.20 6.84
C ALA A 146 -2.83 5.24 5.35
N ALA A 147 -1.75 5.95 5.03
CA ALA A 147 -1.24 6.14 3.67
C ALA A 147 -0.60 4.88 3.06
N ALA A 148 -0.16 3.93 3.89
CA ALA A 148 0.33 2.62 3.49
C ALA A 148 -0.78 1.67 3.01
N ARG A 149 -2.02 2.16 2.85
CA ARG A 149 -3.11 1.43 2.19
C ARG A 149 -3.35 2.00 0.80
N GLN A 150 -3.31 1.12 -0.20
CA GLN A 150 -3.51 1.53 -1.59
C GLN A 150 -4.91 2.07 -1.80
N PRO A 151 -5.06 3.12 -2.63
CA PRO A 151 -6.37 3.68 -2.87
C PRO A 151 -7.28 2.71 -3.62
N ASN A 152 -6.75 2.01 -4.61
CA ASN A 152 -7.44 0.94 -5.30
C ASN A 152 -6.42 -0.15 -5.62
N GLU A 153 -6.63 -1.35 -5.09
CA GLU A 153 -5.72 -2.48 -5.28
C GLU A 153 -5.84 -3.07 -6.69
N TYR A 154 -7.02 -2.93 -7.31
CA TYR A 154 -7.33 -3.47 -8.63
C TYR A 154 -6.98 -2.51 -9.75
N TRP A 155 -6.85 -1.21 -9.46
CA TRP A 155 -6.42 -0.20 -10.41
C TRP A 155 -5.00 0.25 -10.08
N ASN A 156 -4.04 -0.53 -10.56
CA ASN A 156 -2.62 -0.28 -10.37
C ASN A 156 -1.92 -0.13 -11.72
N GLY A 157 -0.63 0.23 -11.71
CA GLY A 157 0.14 0.46 -12.95
C GLY A 157 0.24 -0.75 -13.88
N ILE A 158 -0.01 -1.98 -13.40
CA ILE A 158 0.04 -3.22 -14.20
C ILE A 158 -1.34 -3.53 -14.84
N THR A 159 -2.43 -3.10 -14.19
CA THR A 159 -3.80 -3.33 -14.66
C THR A 159 -4.04 -2.94 -16.12
N PRO A 160 -3.65 -1.73 -16.62
CA PRO A 160 -3.93 -1.36 -18.01
C PRO A 160 -3.24 -2.29 -19.01
N TYR A 161 -1.98 -2.69 -18.76
CA TYR A 161 -1.27 -3.63 -19.61
C TYR A 161 -1.91 -5.01 -19.62
N SER A 162 -2.37 -5.49 -18.46
CA SER A 162 -3.07 -6.78 -18.35
C SER A 162 -4.38 -6.78 -19.14
N LEU A 163 -5.15 -5.68 -19.08
CA LEU A 163 -6.39 -5.52 -19.83
C LEU A 163 -6.12 -5.46 -21.34
N ALA A 164 -5.12 -4.68 -21.76
CA ALA A 164 -4.74 -4.57 -23.17
C ALA A 164 -4.32 -5.92 -23.77
N LEU A 165 -3.49 -6.68 -23.04
CA LEU A 165 -3.10 -8.03 -23.46
C LEU A 165 -4.28 -9.00 -23.53
N GLY A 166 -5.21 -8.93 -22.56
CA GLY A 166 -6.44 -9.72 -22.59
C GLY A 166 -7.28 -9.44 -23.83
N VAL A 167 -7.59 -8.16 -24.08
CA VAL A 167 -8.34 -7.73 -25.27
C VAL A 167 -7.65 -8.16 -26.57
N PHE A 168 -6.33 -7.96 -26.66
CA PHE A 168 -5.56 -8.37 -27.82
C PHE A 168 -5.63 -9.90 -28.05
N SER A 169 -5.52 -10.69 -26.99
CA SER A 169 -5.61 -12.15 -27.07
C SER A 169 -6.99 -12.63 -27.52
N GLU A 170 -8.06 -11.99 -27.04
CA GLU A 170 -9.44 -12.31 -27.44
C GLU A 170 -9.71 -11.95 -28.90
N LEU A 171 -9.19 -10.80 -29.37
CA LEU A 171 -9.26 -10.42 -30.79
C LEU A 171 -8.50 -11.39 -31.69
N LEU A 172 -7.31 -11.84 -31.26
CA LEU A 172 -6.51 -12.81 -32.01
C LEU A 172 -7.22 -14.17 -32.09
N LEU A 173 -7.83 -14.63 -31.00
CA LEU A 173 -8.66 -15.83 -30.99
C LEU A 173 -9.86 -15.68 -31.93
N ALA A 174 -10.60 -14.57 -31.84
CA ALA A 174 -11.74 -14.29 -32.71
C ALA A 174 -11.33 -14.29 -34.20
N ALA A 175 -10.22 -13.64 -34.54
CA ALA A 175 -9.70 -13.60 -35.90
C ALA A 175 -9.33 -15.00 -36.41
N SER A 176 -8.56 -15.77 -35.61
CA SER A 176 -8.06 -17.10 -35.99
C SER A 176 -9.17 -18.14 -36.20
N TYR A 177 -10.29 -18.02 -35.48
CA TYR A 177 -11.39 -19.00 -35.52
C TYR A 177 -12.64 -18.52 -36.28
N SER A 178 -12.66 -17.28 -36.77
CA SER A 178 -13.79 -16.67 -37.50
C SER A 178 -14.27 -17.50 -38.72
N GLY A 179 -13.33 -18.14 -39.43
CA GLY A 179 -13.64 -18.96 -40.61
C GLY A 179 -14.22 -20.34 -40.32
N ARG A 180 -14.29 -20.77 -39.05
CA ARG A 180 -14.75 -22.13 -38.68
C ARG A 180 -16.19 -22.10 -38.13
N PRO A 181 -17.19 -22.66 -38.84
CA PRO A 181 -18.59 -22.59 -38.42
C PRO A 181 -18.85 -23.28 -37.07
N ALA A 182 -18.11 -24.36 -36.77
CA ALA A 182 -18.21 -25.09 -35.50
C ALA A 182 -17.80 -24.26 -34.26
N LEU A 183 -17.05 -23.17 -34.44
CA LEU A 183 -16.52 -22.34 -33.34
C LEU A 183 -17.17 -20.95 -33.27
N ARG A 184 -18.26 -20.71 -34.03
CA ARG A 184 -18.96 -19.41 -34.06
C ARG A 184 -19.35 -18.91 -32.67
N LEU A 185 -19.83 -19.79 -31.79
CA LEU A 185 -20.20 -19.40 -30.42
C LEU A 185 -18.98 -18.93 -29.63
N ALA A 186 -17.84 -19.60 -29.74
CA ALA A 186 -16.61 -19.18 -29.07
C ALA A 186 -16.09 -17.84 -29.60
N VAL A 187 -16.19 -17.59 -30.91
CA VAL A 187 -15.83 -16.31 -31.54
C VAL A 187 -16.75 -15.18 -31.03
N LEU A 188 -18.05 -15.42 -30.94
CA LEU A 188 -19.01 -14.44 -30.39
C LEU A 188 -18.72 -14.15 -28.90
N MET A 189 -18.39 -15.17 -28.11
CA MET A 189 -18.01 -15.00 -26.71
C MET A 189 -16.71 -14.20 -26.57
N ALA A 190 -15.71 -14.45 -27.42
CA ALA A 190 -14.47 -13.68 -27.43
C ALA A 190 -14.71 -12.20 -27.79
N LEU A 191 -15.54 -11.92 -28.81
CA LEU A 191 -15.87 -10.56 -29.22
C LEU A 191 -16.69 -9.80 -28.16
N THR A 192 -17.59 -10.49 -27.44
CA THR A 192 -18.33 -9.87 -26.33
C THR A 192 -17.42 -9.62 -25.12
N ALA A 193 -16.45 -10.51 -24.85
CA ALA A 193 -15.48 -10.34 -23.78
C ALA A 193 -14.58 -9.10 -23.96
N VAL A 194 -14.25 -8.74 -25.22
CA VAL A 194 -13.49 -7.52 -25.56
C VAL A 194 -14.19 -6.24 -25.05
N LEU A 195 -15.51 -6.25 -24.89
CA LEU A 195 -16.28 -5.12 -24.40
C LEU A 195 -16.32 -5.03 -22.87
N ILE A 196 -15.90 -6.07 -22.13
CA ILE A 196 -15.91 -6.09 -20.66
C ILE A 196 -15.15 -4.90 -20.04
N PRO A 197 -13.94 -4.52 -20.51
CA PRO A 197 -13.22 -3.37 -19.97
C PRO A 197 -13.93 -2.02 -20.19
N MET A 198 -14.84 -1.94 -21.17
CA MET A 198 -15.65 -0.75 -21.46
C MET A 198 -16.90 -0.65 -20.57
N LEU A 199 -17.35 -1.75 -19.96
CA LEU A 199 -18.54 -1.78 -19.10
C LEU A 199 -18.56 -0.69 -18.00
N PRO A 200 -17.44 -0.38 -17.31
CA PRO A 200 -17.39 0.70 -16.32
C PRO A 200 -17.73 2.09 -16.88
N LEU A 201 -17.58 2.32 -18.18
CA LEU A 201 -17.83 3.61 -18.85
C LEU A 201 -19.26 3.76 -19.35
N LEU A 202 -20.03 2.67 -19.43
CA LEU A 202 -21.44 2.73 -19.86
C LEU A 202 -22.33 3.33 -18.75
N PRO A 203 -23.48 3.95 -19.07
CA PRO A 203 -24.31 4.68 -18.10
C PRO A 203 -24.63 3.94 -16.79
N PRO A 204 -25.09 2.67 -16.80
CA PRO A 204 -25.25 1.94 -15.54
C PRO A 204 -23.90 1.66 -14.86
N GLY A 205 -22.84 1.40 -15.62
CA GLY A 205 -21.49 1.17 -15.12
C GLY A 205 -20.89 2.38 -14.38
N VAL A 206 -21.12 3.60 -14.86
CA VAL A 206 -20.67 4.83 -14.18
C VAL A 206 -21.34 4.99 -12.81
N LEU A 207 -22.63 4.66 -12.72
CA LEU A 207 -23.35 4.68 -11.43
C LEU A 207 -22.75 3.64 -10.48
N PHE A 208 -22.63 2.38 -10.91
CA PHE A 208 -22.08 1.31 -10.08
C PHE A 208 -20.63 1.56 -9.66
N THR A 209 -19.80 2.07 -10.56
CA THR A 209 -18.39 2.40 -10.25
C THR A 209 -18.29 3.56 -9.26
N SER A 210 -19.21 4.52 -9.31
CA SER A 210 -19.28 5.62 -8.34
C SER A 210 -19.65 5.12 -6.95
N PHE A 211 -20.68 4.28 -6.84
CA PHE A 211 -21.05 3.62 -5.59
C PHE A 211 -19.91 2.76 -5.04
N TYR A 212 -19.31 1.93 -5.90
CA TYR A 212 -18.15 1.11 -5.56
C TYR A 212 -16.99 1.97 -5.03
N ARG A 213 -16.60 3.04 -5.72
CA ARG A 213 -15.51 3.94 -5.30
C ARG A 213 -15.81 4.62 -3.97
N ARG A 214 -17.07 4.99 -3.71
CA ARG A 214 -17.49 5.60 -2.43
C ARG A 214 -17.39 4.61 -1.29
N TRP A 215 -17.91 3.40 -1.48
CA TRP A 215 -17.88 2.34 -0.46
C TRP A 215 -16.45 1.86 -0.21
N TRP A 216 -15.64 1.77 -1.25
CA TRP A 216 -14.24 1.41 -1.14
C TRP A 216 -13.43 2.43 -0.34
N ARG A 217 -13.67 3.73 -0.53
CA ARG A 217 -13.05 4.81 0.28
C ARG A 217 -13.41 4.66 1.76
N ARG A 218 -14.69 4.47 2.10
CA ARG A 218 -15.13 4.22 3.49
C ARG A 218 -14.50 2.94 4.07
N ALA A 219 -14.51 1.85 3.31
CA ALA A 219 -13.88 0.60 3.73
C ALA A 219 -12.37 0.75 3.93
N ARG A 220 -11.68 1.64 3.19
CA ARG A 220 -10.28 1.95 3.43
C ARG A 220 -10.10 2.66 4.77
N GLN A 221 -10.92 3.68 5.05
CA GLN A 221 -10.90 4.43 6.31
C GLN A 221 -11.11 3.52 7.53
N TYR A 222 -12.12 2.65 7.51
CA TYR A 222 -12.33 1.70 8.61
C TYR A 222 -11.15 0.75 8.81
N ARG A 223 -10.54 0.29 7.72
CA ARG A 223 -9.38 -0.60 7.81
C ARG A 223 -8.11 0.14 8.27
N SER A 224 -7.94 1.43 7.95
CA SER A 224 -6.83 2.22 8.51
C SER A 224 -7.05 2.50 9.99
N TYR A 225 -8.27 2.86 10.41
CA TYR A 225 -8.59 3.02 11.84
C TYR A 225 -8.32 1.76 12.63
N ARG A 226 -8.70 0.60 12.11
CA ARG A 226 -8.40 -0.68 12.75
C ARG A 226 -6.89 -0.92 12.92
N ASP A 227 -6.09 -0.63 11.88
CA ASP A 227 -4.64 -0.81 11.96
C ASP A 227 -4.00 0.17 12.97
N VAL A 228 -4.49 1.41 13.04
CA VAL A 228 -4.08 2.41 14.04
C VAL A 228 -4.44 1.96 15.46
N LEU A 229 -5.67 1.50 15.68
CA LEU A 229 -6.11 1.00 16.99
C LEU A 229 -5.29 -0.21 17.43
N ALA A 230 -5.00 -1.13 16.51
CA ALA A 230 -4.13 -2.29 16.79
C ALA A 230 -2.72 -1.84 17.19
N PHE A 231 -2.16 -0.83 16.52
CA PHE A 231 -0.87 -0.24 16.87
C PHE A 231 -0.89 0.39 18.27
N ILE A 232 -1.90 1.23 18.57
CA ILE A 232 -2.04 1.89 19.88
C ILE A 232 -2.10 0.84 20.99
N HIS A 233 -2.93 -0.19 20.83
CA HIS A 233 -3.09 -1.24 21.82
C HIS A 233 -1.78 -2.00 22.08
N GLN A 234 -1.03 -2.33 21.02
CA GLN A 234 0.28 -2.97 21.14
C GLN A 234 1.30 -2.06 21.86
N HIS A 235 1.25 -0.75 21.61
CA HIS A 235 2.15 0.22 22.24
C HIS A 235 1.82 0.41 23.73
N GLU A 236 0.55 0.51 24.09
CA GLU A 236 0.09 0.60 25.49
C GLU A 236 0.45 -0.65 26.30
N GLN A 237 0.29 -1.85 25.72
CA GLN A 237 0.71 -3.10 26.36
C GLN A 237 2.22 -3.15 26.61
N SER A 238 3.02 -2.63 25.67
CA SER A 238 4.49 -2.59 25.80
C SER A 238 4.96 -1.57 26.84
N ALA A 239 4.16 -0.54 27.13
CA ALA A 239 4.47 0.52 28.09
C ALA A 239 4.08 0.18 29.54
N ARG A 240 3.25 -0.84 29.76
CA ARG A 240 2.94 -1.32 31.11
C ARG A 240 4.11 -2.18 31.63
N PRO A 241 4.65 -1.90 32.83
CA PRO A 241 5.62 -2.80 33.45
C PRO A 241 4.95 -4.18 33.62
N VAL A 242 5.68 -5.23 33.24
CA VAL A 242 5.20 -6.61 33.30
C VAL A 242 5.15 -7.04 34.77
N ASP A 243 4.11 -6.62 35.47
CA ASP A 243 3.66 -7.27 36.70
C ASP A 243 2.62 -8.32 36.32
N PHE A 244 2.89 -9.55 36.75
CA PHE A 244 2.04 -10.72 36.61
C PHE A 244 0.57 -10.40 36.94
N LEU A 245 -0.31 -10.46 35.93
CA LEU A 245 -1.74 -10.67 36.12
C LEU A 245 -2.22 -11.77 35.16
N PRO A 246 -3.11 -12.67 35.63
CA PRO A 246 -3.50 -13.86 34.89
C PRO A 246 -4.31 -13.47 33.66
N ALA A 247 -4.25 -14.34 32.64
CA ALA A 247 -4.96 -14.20 31.38
C ALA A 247 -6.40 -13.70 31.62
N SER A 248 -6.66 -12.44 31.27
CA SER A 248 -8.02 -11.94 31.19
C SER A 248 -8.64 -12.53 29.94
N ASP A 249 -9.58 -13.45 30.16
CA ASP A 249 -10.56 -13.93 29.18
C ASP A 249 -11.29 -12.74 28.55
N THR A 250 -10.66 -12.12 27.56
CA THR A 250 -11.32 -11.31 26.55
C THR A 250 -11.33 -12.12 25.27
N GLY A 251 -11.98 -13.29 25.37
CA GLY A 251 -12.49 -14.04 24.23
C GLY A 251 -13.56 -13.21 23.52
N VAL A 252 -13.12 -12.17 22.79
CA VAL A 252 -13.93 -11.53 21.76
C VAL A 252 -14.04 -12.54 20.64
N ASN A 253 -15.03 -13.43 20.79
CA ASN A 253 -15.41 -14.53 19.92
C ASN A 253 -15.02 -14.28 18.45
N GLU A 254 -13.90 -14.89 18.01
CA GLU A 254 -13.45 -14.93 16.61
C GLU A 254 -14.56 -15.44 15.68
N HIS A 255 -15.44 -16.32 16.20
CA HIS A 255 -16.62 -16.82 15.50
C HIS A 255 -17.60 -15.71 15.05
N THR A 256 -17.73 -14.61 15.80
CA THR A 256 -18.62 -13.50 15.45
C THR A 256 -18.09 -12.66 14.29
N TYR A 257 -16.76 -12.54 14.18
CA TYR A 257 -16.12 -11.84 13.05
C TYR A 257 -16.13 -12.67 11.77
N ASN A 258 -15.96 -13.99 11.89
CA ASN A 258 -15.95 -14.89 10.74
C ASN A 258 -17.32 -14.91 10.02
N ASN A 259 -18.42 -14.98 10.79
CA ASN A 259 -19.79 -15.00 10.24
C ASN A 259 -20.15 -13.69 9.51
N ARG A 260 -19.72 -12.52 10.01
CA ARG A 260 -19.94 -11.24 9.30
C ARG A 260 -19.14 -11.16 7.99
N SER A 261 -17.94 -11.75 7.94
CA SER A 261 -17.13 -11.77 6.72
C SER A 261 -17.73 -12.68 5.63
N LEU A 262 -18.33 -13.81 6.01
CA LEU A 262 -19.06 -14.72 5.13
C LEU A 262 -20.32 -14.07 4.56
N LEU A 263 -21.09 -13.35 5.38
CA LEU A 263 -22.27 -12.60 4.92
C LEU A 263 -21.90 -11.49 3.91
N LEU A 264 -20.79 -10.79 4.16
CA LEU A 264 -20.29 -9.76 3.23
C LEU A 264 -19.77 -10.36 1.92
N LEU A 265 -19.13 -11.54 1.97
CA LEU A 265 -18.75 -12.30 0.78
C LEU A 265 -19.98 -12.76 -0.02
N GLY A 266 -21.00 -13.29 0.65
CA GLY A 266 -22.27 -13.67 0.03
C GLY A 266 -22.97 -12.50 -0.64
N TYR A 267 -23.02 -11.34 0.03
CA TYR A 267 -23.58 -10.12 -0.53
C TYR A 267 -22.79 -9.61 -1.76
N ALA A 268 -21.46 -9.69 -1.72
CA ALA A 268 -20.62 -9.29 -2.85
C ALA A 268 -20.79 -10.22 -4.07
N ILE A 269 -20.88 -11.54 -3.84
CA ILE A 269 -21.14 -12.53 -4.90
C ILE A 269 -22.52 -12.31 -5.50
N PHE A 270 -23.54 -12.09 -4.66
CA PHE A 270 -24.90 -11.81 -5.12
C PHE A 270 -24.99 -10.50 -5.93
N ALA A 271 -24.36 -9.42 -5.45
CA ALA A 271 -24.34 -8.15 -6.15
C ALA A 271 -23.62 -8.23 -7.52
N ALA A 272 -22.50 -8.96 -7.59
CA ALA A 272 -21.79 -9.18 -8.85
C ALA A 272 -22.62 -10.05 -9.83
N GLY A 273 -23.21 -11.14 -9.34
CA GLY A 273 -24.09 -12.01 -10.13
C GLY A 273 -25.33 -11.28 -10.65
N PHE A 274 -25.99 -10.50 -9.79
CA PHE A 274 -27.14 -9.68 -10.16
C PHE A 274 -26.77 -8.63 -11.20
N GLY A 275 -25.61 -7.97 -11.05
CA GLY A 275 -25.11 -7.00 -12.03
C GLY A 275 -24.87 -7.62 -13.42
N ILE A 276 -24.31 -8.84 -13.48
CA ILE A 276 -24.09 -9.57 -14.74
C ILE A 276 -25.43 -9.95 -15.38
N VAL A 277 -26.36 -10.52 -14.59
CA VAL A 277 -27.68 -10.94 -15.10
C VAL A 277 -28.51 -9.74 -15.58
N LEU A 278 -28.52 -8.65 -14.84
CA LEU A 278 -29.20 -7.41 -15.24
C LEU A 278 -28.62 -6.88 -16.56
N ASN A 279 -27.29 -6.89 -16.71
CA ASN A 279 -26.64 -6.41 -17.92
C ASN A 279 -26.94 -7.31 -19.13
N ILE A 280 -26.96 -8.63 -18.93
CA ILE A 280 -27.39 -9.60 -19.97
C ILE A 280 -28.85 -9.36 -20.36
N LEU A 281 -29.75 -9.14 -19.40
CA LEU A 281 -31.17 -8.86 -19.67
C LEU A 281 -31.36 -7.56 -20.44
N VAL A 282 -30.62 -6.49 -20.10
CA VAL A 282 -30.65 -5.23 -20.84
C VAL A 282 -30.14 -5.42 -22.27
N VAL A 283 -29.04 -6.14 -22.45
CA VAL A 283 -28.50 -6.45 -23.78
C VAL A 283 -29.49 -7.28 -24.61
N LEU A 284 -30.12 -8.30 -24.02
CA LEU A 284 -31.15 -9.11 -24.69
C LEU A 284 -32.40 -8.31 -25.03
N PHE A 285 -32.82 -7.39 -24.16
CA PHE A 285 -33.95 -6.50 -24.40
C PHE A 285 -33.68 -5.54 -25.56
N VAL A 286 -32.49 -4.93 -25.59
CA VAL A 286 -32.07 -4.02 -26.67
C VAL A 286 -31.91 -4.77 -27.99
N LEU A 287 -31.32 -5.98 -27.98
CA LEU A 287 -31.25 -6.85 -29.16
C LEU A 287 -32.65 -7.24 -29.64
N ARG A 288 -33.57 -7.57 -28.73
CA ARG A 288 -34.95 -7.90 -29.09
C ARG A 288 -35.67 -6.70 -29.72
N SER A 289 -35.47 -5.48 -29.22
CA SER A 289 -36.10 -4.27 -29.79
C SER A 289 -35.49 -3.79 -31.11
N LEU A 290 -34.29 -4.28 -31.47
CA LEU A 290 -33.60 -3.92 -32.72
C LEU A 290 -33.84 -4.95 -33.83
N PHE A 291 -34.16 -6.19 -33.48
CA PHE A 291 -34.32 -7.31 -34.42
C PHE A 291 -35.75 -7.87 -34.52
N PHE A 292 -36.70 -7.34 -33.72
CA PHE A 292 -38.15 -7.54 -33.85
C PHE A 292 -38.85 -6.18 -33.76
#